data_AF-A0A7S3ST32-F1
#
_entry.id   AF-A0A7S3ST32-F1
#
_cell.length_a   1.000
_cell.length_b   1.000
_cell.length_c   1.000
_cell.angle_alpha   90.00
_cell.angle_beta   90.00
_cell.angle_gamma   90.00
#
_symmetry.space_group_name_H-M   'P 1'
#
loop_
_entity.id
_entity.type
_entity.pdbx_description
1 polymer ?
#
loop_
_entity_poly.entity_id
_entity_poly.type
_entity_poly.pdbx_seq_one_letter_code
_entity_poly.pdbx_strand_id
1 'polypeptide(L)'
;SMEASRKALLLALALGCATALREQSAAQPRAAVLSLRGGAAAANLDEKAAEARQKLSSWWASAKPSSSRSSVAQDPEFKKALGLMKSRGLANVEKAVTLLRQVHHRDDSVQVKLELADALNTVMRIKTNANCLVLEGTQDTPANKKLWRALGNEALPLATAAYKAMPGDVRALAVYADSFMYSCSAKGIVKQAVSGTAKEYKRMANELRKYPKWDGAVG
;
A
#
# COMPACT_ATOMS: atom_id res chain seq x y z
N SER A 1 17.30 -1.02 26.51
CA SER A 1 18.06 -0.74 25.27
C SER A 1 17.19 -1.08 24.06
N MET A 2 17.06 -0.16 23.08
CA MET A 2 16.34 -0.40 21.80
C MET A 2 16.84 -1.65 21.05
N GLU A 3 18.06 -2.09 21.33
CA GLU A 3 18.66 -3.26 20.72
C GLU A 3 18.04 -4.58 21.21
N ALA A 4 17.57 -4.62 22.46
CA ALA A 4 16.85 -5.78 23.00
C ALA A 4 15.48 -5.96 22.33
N SER A 5 14.79 -4.84 22.03
CA SER A 5 13.49 -4.86 21.34
C SER A 5 13.61 -5.30 19.88
N ARG A 6 14.69 -4.95 19.18
CA ARG A 6 14.95 -5.43 17.82
C ARG A 6 15.28 -6.92 17.78
N LYS A 7 16.07 -7.42 18.74
CA LYS A 7 16.39 -8.85 18.84
C LYS A 7 15.14 -9.68 19.15
N ALA A 8 14.24 -9.19 20.00
CA ALA A 8 12.96 -9.85 20.28
C ALA A 8 12.03 -9.91 19.06
N LEU A 9 11.94 -8.84 18.26
CA LEU A 9 11.12 -8.81 17.05
C LEU A 9 11.63 -9.77 15.95
N LEU A 10 12.95 -9.85 15.78
CA LEU A 10 13.56 -10.77 14.83
C LEU A 10 13.39 -12.24 15.24
N LEU A 11 13.47 -12.53 16.55
CA LEU A 11 13.23 -13.87 17.07
C LEU A 11 11.76 -14.30 16.90
N ALA A 12 10.81 -13.38 17.10
CA ALA A 12 9.39 -13.64 16.90
C ALA A 12 9.04 -13.91 15.42
N LEU A 13 9.67 -13.19 14.49
CA LEU A 13 9.50 -13.43 13.04
C LEU A 13 10.11 -14.77 12.60
N ALA A 14 11.25 -15.16 13.17
CA ALA A 14 11.89 -16.45 12.88
C ALA A 14 11.06 -17.63 13.40
N LEU A 15 10.48 -17.51 14.61
CA LEU A 15 9.61 -18.55 15.19
C LEU A 15 8.25 -18.65 14.47
N GLY A 16 7.69 -17.53 14.00
CA GLY A 16 6.45 -17.53 13.21
C GLY A 16 6.59 -18.17 11.82
N CYS A 17 7.77 -18.10 11.19
CA CYS A 17 8.05 -18.81 9.94
C CYS A 17 8.19 -20.33 10.12
N ALA A 18 8.69 -20.79 11.27
CA ALA A 18 8.89 -22.21 11.54
C ALA A 18 7.57 -22.96 11.79
N THR A 19 6.53 -22.29 12.29
CA THR A 19 5.20 -22.90 12.46
C THR A 19 4.40 -22.95 11.16
N ALA A 20 4.51 -21.95 10.29
CA ALA A 20 3.80 -21.91 9.01
C ALA A 20 4.31 -22.94 7.98
N LEU A 21 5.57 -23.39 8.10
CA LEU A 21 6.15 -24.43 7.24
C LEU A 21 5.85 -25.86 7.72
N ARG A 22 5.22 -26.03 8.89
CA ARG A 22 4.88 -27.36 9.45
C ARG A 22 3.46 -27.81 9.16
N GLU A 23 2.59 -26.93 8.62
CA GLU A 23 1.17 -27.22 8.36
C GLU A 23 0.86 -27.63 6.91
N GLN A 24 1.86 -27.75 6.02
CA GLN A 24 1.65 -28.18 4.60
C GLN A 24 1.99 -29.65 4.30
N SER A 25 2.16 -30.52 5.29
CA SER A 25 2.38 -31.96 5.05
C SER A 25 1.51 -32.82 5.95
N ALA A 26 0.27 -33.05 5.52
CA ALA A 26 -0.62 -34.05 6.13
C ALA A 26 -1.18 -35.00 5.05
N ALA A 27 -0.43 -36.06 4.78
CA ALA A 27 -0.94 -37.34 4.32
C ALA A 27 -0.43 -38.43 5.29
N GLN A 28 -1.35 -39.30 5.74
CA GLN A 28 -1.23 -40.26 6.85
C GLN A 28 -0.35 -41.51 6.51
N PRO A 29 -0.32 -42.59 7.33
CA PRO A 29 0.43 -42.73 8.57
C PRO A 29 1.36 -43.98 8.56
N ARG A 30 2.47 -43.98 9.30
CA ARG A 30 3.07 -45.22 9.83
C ARG A 30 3.66 -44.98 11.21
N ALA A 31 3.23 -45.82 12.14
CA ALA A 31 3.72 -45.89 13.51
C ALA A 31 5.09 -46.56 13.56
N ALA A 32 5.99 -46.04 14.41
CA ALA A 32 6.70 -46.79 15.45
C ALA A 32 7.75 -45.89 16.14
N VAL A 33 7.48 -45.61 17.42
CA VAL A 33 8.39 -45.69 18.58
C VAL A 33 9.85 -45.24 18.42
N LEU A 34 10.21 -44.17 19.16
CA LEU A 34 11.27 -44.24 20.17
C LEU A 34 11.21 -43.03 21.11
N SER A 35 10.72 -43.31 22.32
CA SER A 35 10.92 -42.54 23.53
C SER A 35 12.41 -42.45 23.87
N LEU A 36 12.91 -41.26 24.25
CA LEU A 36 13.93 -41.10 25.29
C LEU A 36 14.10 -39.61 25.69
N ARG A 37 13.89 -39.36 26.99
CA ARG A 37 14.51 -38.35 27.88
C ARG A 37 14.33 -36.84 27.59
N GLY A 38 13.63 -36.15 28.49
CA GLY A 38 13.73 -34.70 28.65
C GLY A 38 12.70 -34.01 29.58
N GLY A 39 12.24 -34.67 30.64
CA GLY A 39 11.05 -34.28 31.42
C GLY A 39 11.16 -33.11 32.42
N ALA A 40 12.12 -32.19 32.30
CA ALA A 40 12.24 -31.05 33.25
C ALA A 40 12.39 -29.67 32.59
N ALA A 41 12.71 -29.60 31.30
CA ALA A 41 12.85 -28.33 30.57
C ALA A 41 11.56 -27.89 29.85
N ALA A 42 10.64 -28.81 29.59
CA ALA A 42 9.41 -28.53 28.84
C ALA A 42 8.38 -27.73 29.66
N ALA A 43 8.21 -28.04 30.95
CA ALA A 43 7.24 -27.36 31.82
C ALA A 43 7.54 -25.86 32.00
N ASN A 44 8.83 -25.50 32.10
CA ASN A 44 9.28 -24.10 32.22
C ASN A 44 9.13 -23.29 30.92
N LEU A 45 9.09 -23.97 29.77
CA LEU A 45 8.85 -23.34 28.46
C LEU A 45 7.36 -23.13 28.21
N ASP A 46 6.52 -24.06 28.63
CA ASP A 46 5.05 -23.94 28.49
C ASP A 46 4.48 -22.83 29.38
N GLU A 47 4.99 -22.66 30.60
CA GLU A 47 4.56 -21.60 31.51
C GLU A 47 4.95 -20.19 31.01
N LYS A 48 6.18 -20.05 30.48
CA LYS A 48 6.64 -18.80 29.83
C LYS A 48 5.92 -18.53 28.51
N ALA A 49 5.56 -19.56 27.76
CA ALA A 49 4.76 -19.42 26.54
C ALA A 49 3.31 -19.01 26.84
N ALA A 50 2.74 -19.49 27.95
CA ALA A 50 1.41 -19.11 28.40
C ALA A 50 1.36 -17.63 28.84
N GLU A 51 2.34 -17.17 29.64
CA GLU A 51 2.44 -15.75 30.01
C GLU A 51 2.66 -14.84 28.79
N ALA A 52 3.47 -15.27 27.82
CA ALA A 52 3.70 -14.51 26.59
C ALA A 52 2.42 -14.38 25.75
N ARG A 53 1.61 -15.44 25.67
CA ARG A 53 0.30 -15.44 24.99
C ARG A 53 -0.70 -14.53 25.70
N GLN A 54 -0.69 -14.48 27.03
CA GLN A 54 -1.56 -13.59 27.83
C GLN A 54 -1.17 -12.11 27.70
N LYS A 55 0.14 -11.80 27.64
CA LYS A 55 0.66 -10.45 27.40
C LYS A 55 0.39 -9.98 25.95
N LEU A 56 0.47 -10.89 24.98
CA LEU A 56 0.06 -10.61 23.60
C LEU A 56 -1.45 -10.39 23.49
N SER A 57 -2.28 -11.25 24.09
CA SER A 57 -3.75 -11.11 24.00
C SER A 57 -4.26 -9.83 24.67
N SER A 58 -3.68 -9.41 25.79
CA SER A 58 -4.00 -8.14 26.45
C SER A 58 -3.53 -6.91 25.68
N TRP A 59 -2.40 -7.01 24.96
CA TRP A 59 -1.94 -5.97 24.04
C TRP A 59 -2.85 -5.85 22.81
N TRP A 60 -3.31 -6.97 22.24
CA TRP A 60 -4.29 -6.98 21.16
C TRP A 60 -5.70 -6.56 21.61
N ALA A 61 -6.10 -6.82 22.86
CA ALA A 61 -7.39 -6.39 23.41
C ALA A 61 -7.46 -4.87 23.71
N SER A 62 -6.31 -4.22 23.91
CA SER A 62 -6.22 -2.75 24.04
C SER A 62 -6.21 -2.02 22.70
N ALA A 63 -5.98 -2.72 21.59
CA ALA A 63 -6.16 -2.18 20.24
C ALA A 63 -7.63 -2.32 19.80
N LYS A 64 -8.56 -1.74 20.57
CA LYS A 64 -9.88 -1.43 20.01
C LYS A 64 -9.63 -0.43 18.88
N PRO A 65 -9.97 -0.74 17.61
CA PRO A 65 -10.11 0.32 16.63
C PRO A 65 -11.23 1.20 17.17
N SER A 66 -10.89 2.44 17.57
CA SER A 66 -11.91 3.43 17.87
C SER A 66 -12.74 3.58 16.60
N SER A 67 -13.96 3.03 16.64
CA SER A 67 -14.91 3.16 15.55
C SER A 67 -15.50 4.57 15.56
N SER A 68 -14.65 5.61 15.53
CA SER A 68 -15.09 6.86 14.96
C SER A 68 -15.26 6.57 13.47
N ARG A 69 -16.49 6.29 13.04
CA ARG A 69 -16.86 6.49 11.64
C ARG A 69 -16.53 7.95 11.34
N SER A 70 -15.32 8.22 10.86
CA SER A 70 -15.04 9.48 10.21
C SER A 70 -15.95 9.49 9.00
N SER A 71 -17.05 10.24 9.06
CA SER A 71 -17.83 10.47 7.86
C SER A 71 -17.07 11.51 7.05
N VAL A 72 -15.94 11.12 6.46
CA VAL A 72 -15.16 12.00 5.59
C VAL A 72 -16.00 12.55 4.45
N ALA A 73 -17.02 11.78 4.06
CA ALA A 73 -18.06 12.16 3.13
C ALA A 73 -18.84 13.42 3.55
N GLN A 74 -18.78 13.85 4.81
CA GLN A 74 -19.40 15.08 5.31
C GLN A 74 -18.41 16.24 5.48
N ASP A 75 -17.09 16.00 5.39
CA ASP A 75 -16.09 17.07 5.47
C ASP A 75 -16.30 18.05 4.30
N PRO A 76 -16.52 19.35 4.57
CA PRO A 76 -16.80 20.35 3.53
C PRO A 76 -15.59 20.59 2.62
N GLU A 77 -14.36 20.49 3.12
CA GLU A 77 -13.13 20.60 2.32
C GLU A 77 -12.96 19.38 1.42
N PHE A 78 -13.29 18.19 1.92
CA PHE A 78 -13.31 16.97 1.11
C PHE A 78 -14.31 17.09 -0.04
N LYS A 79 -15.57 17.47 0.23
CA LYS A 79 -16.59 17.71 -0.81
C LYS A 79 -16.15 18.76 -1.82
N LYS A 80 -15.56 19.86 -1.34
CA LYS A 80 -15.05 20.94 -2.21
C LYS A 80 -13.92 20.44 -3.11
N ALA A 81 -12.99 19.65 -2.58
CA ALA A 81 -11.92 19.05 -3.37
C ALA A 81 -12.46 18.12 -4.46
N LEU A 82 -13.45 17.27 -4.14
CA LEU A 82 -14.11 16.43 -5.14
C LEU A 82 -14.83 17.25 -6.21
N GLY A 83 -15.45 18.38 -5.83
CA GLY A 83 -16.03 19.33 -6.77
C GLY A 83 -14.99 19.91 -7.74
N LEU A 84 -13.83 20.31 -7.23
CA LEU A 84 -12.71 20.82 -8.04
C LEU A 84 -12.14 19.76 -8.99
N MET A 85 -12.07 18.50 -8.55
CA MET A 85 -11.60 17.38 -9.35
C MET A 85 -12.51 17.01 -10.53
N LYS A 86 -13.78 17.46 -10.53
CA LYS A 86 -14.67 17.33 -11.69
C LYS A 86 -14.32 18.31 -12.80
N SER A 87 -13.80 19.49 -12.42
CA SER A 87 -13.43 20.58 -13.34
C SER A 87 -11.90 20.60 -13.51
N ARG A 88 -11.35 19.58 -14.17
CA ARG A 88 -9.93 19.15 -14.22
C ARG A 88 -8.89 20.13 -14.80
N GLY A 89 -9.10 21.43 -14.70
CA GLY A 89 -8.06 22.43 -14.98
C GLY A 89 -6.95 22.41 -13.92
N LEU A 90 -5.70 22.68 -14.33
CA LEU A 90 -4.52 22.60 -13.45
C LEU A 90 -4.71 23.33 -12.11
N ALA A 91 -5.19 24.57 -12.15
CA ALA A 91 -5.40 25.38 -10.95
C ALA A 91 -6.45 24.77 -9.99
N ASN A 92 -7.47 24.09 -10.51
CA ASN A 92 -8.47 23.43 -9.68
C ASN A 92 -7.91 22.17 -9.04
N VAL A 93 -7.15 21.38 -9.80
CA VAL A 93 -6.52 20.15 -9.29
C VAL A 93 -5.46 20.48 -8.23
N GLU A 94 -4.63 21.50 -8.43
CA GLU A 94 -3.64 21.93 -7.42
C GLU A 94 -4.32 22.43 -6.12
N LYS A 95 -5.46 23.13 -6.25
CA LYS A 95 -6.30 23.49 -5.10
C LYS A 95 -6.91 22.26 -4.42
N ALA A 96 -7.38 21.28 -5.20
CA ALA A 96 -7.92 20.02 -4.67
C ALA A 96 -6.86 19.24 -3.89
N VAL A 97 -5.62 19.14 -4.40
CA VAL A 97 -4.49 18.52 -3.67
C VAL A 97 -4.27 19.21 -2.33
N THR A 98 -4.28 20.54 -2.30
CA THR A 98 -4.09 21.30 -1.04
C THR A 98 -5.16 20.95 -0.01
N LEU A 99 -6.44 20.96 -0.41
CA LEU A 99 -7.55 20.60 0.46
C LEU A 99 -7.47 19.13 0.91
N LEU A 100 -7.18 18.22 0.00
CA LEU A 100 -7.09 16.78 0.30
C LEU A 100 -5.93 16.47 1.24
N ARG A 101 -4.80 17.16 1.15
CA ARG A 101 -3.71 17.05 2.14
C ARG A 101 -4.16 17.49 3.52
N GLN A 102 -4.86 18.62 3.62
CA GLN A 102 -5.40 19.13 4.89
C GLN A 102 -6.39 18.14 5.52
N VAL A 103 -7.30 17.59 4.71
CA VAL A 103 -8.22 16.53 5.16
C VAL A 103 -7.43 15.30 5.60
N HIS A 104 -6.43 14.87 4.82
CA HIS A 104 -5.62 13.68 5.12
C HIS A 104 -4.87 13.77 6.45
N HIS A 105 -4.39 14.97 6.81
CA HIS A 105 -3.76 15.20 8.11
C HIS A 105 -4.71 14.99 9.30
N ARG A 106 -6.02 15.16 9.10
CA ARG A 106 -7.05 15.01 10.13
C ARG A 106 -7.76 13.66 10.05
N ASP A 107 -7.76 13.04 8.88
CA ASP A 107 -8.43 11.78 8.58
C ASP A 107 -7.60 10.90 7.63
N ASP A 108 -7.16 9.76 8.15
CA ASP A 108 -6.37 8.76 7.45
C ASP A 108 -7.22 7.73 6.67
N SER A 109 -8.49 8.04 6.39
CA SER A 109 -9.41 7.13 5.71
C SER A 109 -8.95 6.74 4.30
N VAL A 110 -9.33 5.52 3.93
CA VAL A 110 -9.04 4.91 2.62
C VAL A 110 -9.53 5.79 1.46
N GLN A 111 -10.68 6.45 1.65
CA GLN A 111 -11.28 7.33 0.66
C GLN A 111 -10.42 8.57 0.43
N VAL A 112 -9.93 9.24 1.48
CA VAL A 112 -9.05 10.41 1.34
C VAL A 112 -7.74 10.04 0.65
N LYS A 113 -7.15 8.90 1.02
CA LYS A 113 -5.93 8.38 0.38
C LYS A 113 -6.13 8.18 -1.13
N LEU A 114 -7.24 7.57 -1.53
CA LEU A 114 -7.55 7.34 -2.94
C LEU A 114 -7.67 8.66 -3.70
N GLU A 115 -8.48 9.60 -3.18
CA GLU A 115 -8.75 10.88 -3.85
C GLU A 115 -7.51 11.77 -3.90
N LEU A 116 -6.71 11.79 -2.84
CA LEU A 116 -5.44 12.54 -2.81
C LEU A 116 -4.46 11.96 -3.83
N ALA A 117 -4.32 10.63 -3.92
CA ALA A 117 -3.46 10.00 -4.92
C ALA A 117 -3.93 10.31 -6.35
N ASP A 118 -5.23 10.25 -6.62
CA ASP A 118 -5.83 10.59 -7.92
C ASP A 118 -5.56 12.06 -8.30
N ALA A 119 -5.73 12.98 -7.34
CA ALA A 119 -5.42 14.40 -7.55
C ALA A 119 -3.93 14.64 -7.85
N LEU A 120 -3.02 13.99 -7.10
CA LEU A 120 -1.57 14.08 -7.35
C LEU A 120 -1.19 13.53 -8.73
N ASN A 121 -1.77 12.39 -9.12
CA ASN A 121 -1.58 11.81 -10.46
C ASN A 121 -2.08 12.74 -11.56
N THR A 122 -3.21 13.40 -11.33
CA THR A 122 -3.77 14.39 -12.27
C THR A 122 -2.85 15.60 -12.44
N VAL A 123 -2.26 16.12 -11.35
CA VAL A 123 -1.25 17.20 -11.44
C VAL A 123 -0.06 16.76 -12.28
N MET A 124 0.49 15.56 -12.01
CA MET A 124 1.61 15.03 -12.79
C MET A 124 1.25 14.90 -14.28
N ARG A 125 0.06 14.36 -14.58
CA ARG A 125 -0.43 14.18 -15.94
C ARG A 125 -0.49 15.49 -16.71
N ILE A 126 -1.12 16.52 -16.13
CA ILE A 126 -1.29 17.83 -16.77
C ILE A 126 0.06 18.52 -16.96
N LYS A 127 0.89 18.60 -15.91
CA LYS A 127 2.15 19.36 -15.96
C LYS A 127 3.22 18.71 -16.83
N THR A 128 3.15 17.40 -17.04
CA THR A 128 4.14 16.66 -17.85
C THR A 128 3.62 16.23 -19.20
N ASN A 129 2.35 16.53 -19.51
CA ASN A 129 1.64 16.05 -20.70
C ASN A 129 1.69 14.53 -20.84
N ALA A 130 1.63 13.77 -19.74
CA ALA A 130 1.89 12.32 -19.73
C ALA A 130 0.89 11.48 -20.55
N ASN A 131 -0.24 12.05 -20.96
CA ASN A 131 -1.20 11.43 -21.88
C ASN A 131 -0.98 11.77 -23.36
N CYS A 132 0.00 12.62 -23.67
CA CYS A 132 0.26 13.04 -25.04
C CYS A 132 1.13 12.00 -25.77
N LEU A 133 0.71 11.61 -26.98
CA LEU A 133 1.58 10.91 -27.91
C LEU A 133 2.71 11.85 -28.33
N VAL A 134 3.94 11.52 -27.94
CA VAL A 134 5.12 12.30 -28.33
C VAL A 134 5.63 11.75 -29.66
N LEU A 135 5.48 12.53 -30.74
CA LEU A 135 6.00 12.19 -32.06
C LEU A 135 7.53 12.32 -32.12
N GLU A 136 8.08 13.34 -31.46
CA GLU A 136 9.52 13.59 -31.36
C GLU A 136 9.90 14.05 -29.95
N GLY A 137 11.05 13.57 -29.46
CA GLY A 137 11.57 13.91 -28.13
C GLY A 137 11.18 12.92 -27.03
N THR A 138 11.28 13.35 -25.78
CA THR A 138 11.00 12.49 -24.62
C THR A 138 10.32 13.26 -23.50
N GLN A 139 9.36 12.62 -22.82
CA GLN A 139 8.77 13.17 -21.59
C GLN A 139 9.72 13.06 -20.40
N ASP A 140 10.82 12.32 -20.54
CA ASP A 140 11.81 12.01 -19.51
C ASP A 140 12.79 13.17 -19.23
N THR A 141 12.31 14.41 -19.29
CA THR A 141 13.11 15.61 -19.01
C THR A 141 13.49 15.69 -17.53
N PRO A 142 14.60 16.38 -17.17
CA PRO A 142 14.97 16.58 -15.77
C PRO A 142 13.86 17.26 -14.93
N ALA A 143 13.12 18.19 -15.52
CA ALA A 143 12.00 18.88 -14.88
C ALA A 143 10.85 17.90 -14.57
N ASN A 144 10.43 17.09 -15.53
CA ASN A 144 9.38 16.09 -15.35
C ASN A 144 9.80 15.04 -14.32
N LYS A 145 11.03 14.52 -14.41
CA LYS A 145 11.59 13.57 -13.44
C LYS A 145 11.63 14.13 -12.02
N LYS A 146 11.94 15.41 -11.85
CA LYS A 146 11.88 16.09 -10.54
C LYS A 146 10.45 16.13 -10.01
N LEU A 147 9.48 16.45 -10.86
CA LEU A 147 8.07 16.48 -10.48
C LEU A 147 7.54 15.09 -10.12
N TRP A 148 7.79 14.08 -10.96
CA TRP A 148 7.37 12.69 -10.72
C TRP A 148 8.02 12.11 -9.46
N ARG A 149 9.27 12.48 -9.17
CA ARG A 149 9.93 12.07 -7.93
C ARG A 149 9.24 12.65 -6.70
N ALA A 150 8.83 13.92 -6.75
CA ALA A 150 8.18 14.56 -5.63
C ALA A 150 6.76 13.99 -5.43
N LEU A 151 5.91 14.12 -6.45
CA LEU A 151 4.49 13.77 -6.34
C LEU A 151 4.23 12.27 -6.44
N GLY A 152 4.98 11.53 -7.25
CA GLY A 152 4.83 10.08 -7.39
C GLY A 152 5.26 9.30 -6.14
N ASN A 153 6.27 9.79 -5.41
CA ASN A 153 6.65 9.19 -4.12
C ASN A 153 5.62 9.44 -3.03
N GLU A 154 4.85 10.53 -3.11
CA GLU A 154 3.73 10.81 -2.22
C GLU A 154 2.48 10.00 -2.61
N ALA A 155 2.14 9.97 -3.90
CA ALA A 155 0.93 9.32 -4.40
C ALA A 155 0.98 7.79 -4.29
N LEU A 156 2.15 7.16 -4.49
CA LEU A 156 2.27 5.70 -4.49
C LEU A 156 1.88 5.03 -3.16
N PRO A 157 2.40 5.42 -1.98
CA PRO A 157 1.98 4.79 -0.73
C PRO A 157 0.48 4.98 -0.42
N LEU A 158 -0.09 6.14 -0.76
CA LEU A 158 -1.51 6.44 -0.61
C LEU A 158 -2.36 5.51 -1.49
N ALA A 159 -2.04 5.43 -2.78
CA ALA A 159 -2.74 4.57 -3.73
C ALA A 159 -2.59 3.08 -3.40
N THR A 160 -1.40 2.67 -2.92
CA THR A 160 -1.14 1.29 -2.48
C THR A 160 -2.05 0.92 -1.30
N ALA A 161 -2.15 1.81 -0.31
CA ALA A 161 -3.02 1.59 0.84
C ALA A 161 -4.49 1.54 0.42
N ALA A 162 -4.91 2.43 -0.48
CA ALA A 162 -6.27 2.45 -1.01
C ALA A 162 -6.62 1.16 -1.77
N TYR A 163 -5.79 0.75 -2.73
CA TYR A 163 -5.97 -0.47 -3.51
C TYR A 163 -6.02 -1.74 -2.63
N LYS A 164 -5.16 -1.84 -1.61
CA LYS A 164 -5.19 -2.95 -0.66
C LYS A 164 -6.48 -3.01 0.16
N ALA A 165 -7.05 -1.86 0.50
CA ALA A 165 -8.27 -1.78 1.29
C ALA A 165 -9.55 -1.93 0.45
N MET A 166 -9.46 -1.79 -0.88
CA MET A 166 -10.58 -1.88 -1.82
C MET A 166 -10.31 -2.94 -2.90
N PRO A 167 -10.18 -4.22 -2.53
CA PRO A 167 -9.90 -5.29 -3.49
C PRO A 167 -11.07 -5.41 -4.49
N GLY A 168 -10.74 -5.42 -5.78
CA GLY A 168 -11.73 -5.50 -6.86
C GLY A 168 -12.27 -4.14 -7.35
N ASP A 169 -11.97 -3.04 -6.66
CA ASP A 169 -12.29 -1.70 -7.16
C ASP A 169 -11.34 -1.33 -8.31
N VAL A 170 -11.89 -1.22 -9.51
CA VAL A 170 -11.13 -0.93 -10.74
C VAL A 170 -10.51 0.46 -10.71
N ARG A 171 -11.18 1.43 -10.08
CA ARG A 171 -10.65 2.79 -9.94
C ARG A 171 -9.46 2.80 -9.00
N ALA A 172 -9.53 2.11 -7.87
CA ALA A 172 -8.41 1.97 -6.95
C ALA A 172 -7.20 1.32 -7.62
N LEU A 173 -7.42 0.29 -8.44
CA LEU A 173 -6.39 -0.34 -9.26
C LEU A 173 -5.78 0.62 -10.29
N ALA A 174 -6.59 1.41 -10.98
CA ALA A 174 -6.11 2.37 -11.98
C ALA A 174 -5.29 3.51 -11.36
N VAL A 175 -5.78 4.10 -10.26
CA VAL A 175 -5.04 5.14 -9.52
C VAL A 175 -3.72 4.58 -8.99
N TYR A 176 -3.71 3.34 -8.51
CA TYR A 176 -2.48 2.65 -8.11
C TYR A 176 -1.51 2.46 -9.28
N ALA A 177 -2.01 2.02 -10.45
CA ALA A 177 -1.20 1.85 -11.64
C ALA A 177 -0.54 3.17 -12.10
N ASP A 178 -1.29 4.27 -12.13
CA ASP A 178 -0.77 5.59 -12.48
C ASP A 178 0.29 6.07 -11.47
N SER A 179 0.01 5.96 -10.16
CA SER A 179 0.96 6.35 -9.12
C SER A 179 2.26 5.54 -9.21
N PHE A 180 2.15 4.24 -9.48
CA PHE A 180 3.29 3.36 -9.67
C PHE A 180 4.09 3.75 -10.92
N MET A 181 3.40 4.10 -12.00
CA MET A 181 4.03 4.55 -13.23
C MET A 181 4.90 5.78 -12.99
N TYR A 182 4.33 6.86 -12.44
CA TYR A 182 5.09 8.08 -12.17
C TYR A 182 6.26 7.87 -11.21
N SER A 183 6.05 7.11 -10.13
CA SER A 183 7.13 6.78 -9.18
C SER A 183 8.28 6.03 -9.87
N CYS A 184 7.99 5.19 -10.86
CA CYS A 184 8.99 4.48 -11.64
C CYS A 184 9.66 5.36 -12.68
N SER A 185 8.92 6.23 -13.39
CA SER A 185 9.48 7.16 -14.39
C SER A 185 10.50 8.14 -13.80
N ALA A 186 10.46 8.39 -12.50
CA ALA A 186 11.47 9.16 -11.77
C ALA A 186 12.82 8.41 -11.54
N LYS A 187 12.88 7.11 -11.82
CA LYS A 187 14.03 6.20 -11.61
C LYS A 187 14.70 5.87 -12.95
N GLY A 188 16.02 5.68 -12.93
CA GLY A 188 16.76 5.20 -14.10
C GLY A 188 16.47 3.72 -14.42
N ILE A 189 16.67 3.34 -15.68
CA ILE A 189 16.34 2.00 -16.22
C ILE A 189 16.98 0.85 -15.44
N VAL A 190 18.25 0.99 -15.03
CA VAL A 190 18.97 -0.04 -14.24
C VAL A 190 18.25 -0.29 -12.92
N LYS A 191 17.84 0.77 -12.22
CA LYS A 191 17.14 0.66 -10.94
C LYS A 191 15.78 -0.02 -11.11
N GLN A 192 15.06 0.27 -12.19
CA GLN A 192 13.77 -0.36 -12.47
C GLN A 192 13.92 -1.87 -12.77
N ALA A 193 14.96 -2.24 -13.53
CA ALA A 193 15.25 -3.64 -13.88
C ALA A 193 15.51 -4.49 -12.63
N VAL A 194 16.35 -4.00 -11.71
CA VAL A 194 16.70 -4.74 -10.48
C VAL A 194 15.61 -4.71 -9.41
N SER A 195 14.68 -3.74 -9.44
CA SER A 195 13.58 -3.65 -8.46
C SER A 195 12.35 -4.48 -8.83
N GLY A 196 12.38 -5.23 -9.94
CA GLY A 196 11.25 -6.05 -10.38
C GLY A 196 10.06 -5.25 -10.94
N THR A 197 10.27 -3.99 -11.34
CA THR A 197 9.22 -3.07 -11.83
C THR A 197 8.42 -3.66 -12.99
N ALA A 198 9.07 -4.37 -13.91
CA ALA A 198 8.41 -5.01 -15.06
C ALA A 198 7.38 -6.09 -14.63
N LYS A 199 7.67 -6.86 -13.58
CA LYS A 199 6.76 -7.90 -13.07
C LYS A 199 5.50 -7.25 -12.50
N GLU A 200 5.66 -6.13 -11.79
CA GLU A 200 4.55 -5.40 -11.20
C GLU A 200 3.66 -4.73 -12.26
N TYR A 201 4.25 -4.11 -13.28
CA TYR A 201 3.49 -3.61 -14.44
C TYR A 201 2.68 -4.72 -15.12
N LYS A 202 3.29 -5.88 -15.35
CA LYS A 202 2.60 -7.02 -15.95
C LYS A 202 1.43 -7.50 -15.08
N ARG A 203 1.60 -7.52 -13.75
CA ARG A 203 0.52 -7.87 -12.80
C ARG A 203 -0.65 -6.90 -12.92
N MET A 204 -0.39 -5.59 -12.80
CA MET A 204 -1.43 -4.57 -12.88
C MET A 204 -2.15 -4.56 -14.23
N ALA A 205 -1.40 -4.66 -15.33
CA ALA A 205 -1.99 -4.73 -16.68
C ALA A 205 -2.90 -5.96 -16.84
N ASN A 206 -2.51 -7.12 -16.31
CA ASN A 206 -3.34 -8.33 -16.33
C ASN A 206 -4.61 -8.20 -15.49
N GLU A 207 -4.57 -7.43 -14.38
CA GLU A 207 -5.77 -7.15 -13.60
C GLU A 207 -6.69 -6.15 -14.30
N LEU A 208 -6.14 -5.07 -14.89
CA LEU A 208 -6.93 -4.09 -15.64
C LEU A 208 -7.61 -4.70 -16.88
N ARG A 209 -6.96 -5.65 -17.56
CA ARG A 209 -7.54 -6.38 -18.70
C ARG A 209 -8.84 -7.11 -18.38
N LYS A 210 -9.12 -7.42 -17.10
CA LYS A 210 -10.38 -8.04 -16.67
C LYS A 210 -11.56 -7.08 -16.76
N TYR A 211 -11.31 -5.78 -16.95
CA TYR A 211 -12.31 -4.71 -16.98
C TYR A 211 -12.28 -3.95 -18.32
N PRO A 212 -12.50 -4.61 -19.47
CA PRO A 212 -12.30 -4.01 -20.80
C PRO A 212 -13.28 -2.87 -21.14
N LYS A 213 -14.41 -2.76 -20.42
CA LYS A 213 -15.39 -1.67 -20.58
C LYS A 213 -15.11 -0.47 -19.68
N TRP A 214 -14.12 -0.58 -18.79
CA TRP A 214 -13.78 0.50 -17.89
C TRP A 214 -12.88 1.49 -18.61
N ASP A 215 -13.41 2.69 -18.85
CA ASP A 215 -12.72 3.82 -19.47
C ASP A 215 -12.48 4.95 -18.45
N GLY A 216 -12.36 4.57 -17.18
CA GLY A 216 -12.61 5.49 -16.06
C GLY A 216 -11.68 6.69 -16.06
N ALA A 217 -12.26 7.85 -16.36
CA ALA A 217 -11.77 9.21 -16.10
C ALA A 217 -10.29 9.43 -16.44
N VAL A 218 -9.81 8.84 -17.54
CA VAL A 218 -8.51 9.16 -18.14
C VAL A 218 -8.72 10.10 -19.33
N GLY A 219 -9.64 11.06 -19.17
CA GLY A 219 -9.87 12.22 -20.03
C GLY A 219 -9.69 13.50 -19.22
#